data_AF-A0A1G4KQB1-F1
#
_entry.id   AF-A0A1G4KQB1-F1
#
_cell.length_a   1.000
_cell.length_b   1.000
_cell.length_c   1.000
_cell.angle_alpha   90.00
_cell.angle_beta   90.00
_cell.angle_gamma   90.00
#
_symmetry.space_group_name_H-M   'P 1'
#
loop_
_entity.id
_entity.type
_entity.pdbx_description
1 polymer ?
#
loop_
_entity_poly.entity_id
_entity_poly.type
_entity_poly.pdbx_seq_one_letter_code
_entity_poly.pdbx_strand_id
1 'polypeptide(L)'
;MLHPTDLISLPLRVSITDGRQIKGILIALDDDCNILLSNAVELRNENGKWMSRELRLVSIRKFTISKIEADSSSYNDTVKMRDQNKTANKKGVVII
;
A
#
# COMPACT_ATOMS: atom_id res chain seq x y z
N MET A 1 -8.12 14.32 3.13
CA MET A 1 -7.56 13.06 3.65
C MET A 1 -7.79 11.96 2.61
N LEU A 2 -6.78 11.12 2.29
CA LEU A 2 -6.98 9.94 1.44
C LEU A 2 -7.63 8.82 2.27
N HIS A 3 -8.51 8.04 1.65
CA HIS A 3 -9.02 6.80 2.24
C HIS A 3 -7.99 5.67 2.03
N PRO A 4 -7.93 4.65 2.90
CA PRO A 4 -7.04 3.51 2.71
C PRO A 4 -7.19 2.83 1.34
N THR A 5 -8.41 2.83 0.81
CA THR A 5 -8.73 2.33 -0.53
C THR A 5 -8.10 3.14 -1.65
N ASP A 6 -7.79 4.42 -1.42
CA ASP A 6 -7.08 5.27 -2.38
C ASP A 6 -5.61 4.82 -2.56
N LEU A 7 -5.10 3.96 -1.67
CA LEU A 7 -3.75 3.41 -1.75
C LEU A 7 -3.67 2.12 -2.58
N ILE A 8 -4.81 1.59 -3.05
CA ILE A 8 -4.82 0.39 -3.91
C ILE A 8 -4.02 0.67 -5.18
N SER A 9 -3.28 -0.34 -5.62
CA SER A 9 -2.30 -0.31 -6.73
C SER A 9 -1.02 0.49 -6.46
N LEU A 10 -0.83 1.06 -5.26
CA LEU A 10 0.41 1.73 -4.92
C LEU A 10 1.46 0.76 -4.36
N PRO A 11 2.75 1.01 -4.63
CA PRO A 11 3.83 0.30 -3.96
C PRO A 11 3.88 0.70 -2.48
N LEU A 12 3.80 -0.28 -1.60
CA LEU A 12 3.88 -0.12 -0.16
C LEU A 12 5.12 -0.82 0.40
N ARG A 13 5.65 -0.22 1.48
CA ARG A 13 6.56 -0.85 2.42
C ARG A 13 5.83 -1.05 3.74
N VAL A 14 5.79 -2.28 4.21
CA VAL A 14 5.10 -2.69 5.43
C VAL A 14 6.14 -3.21 6.40
N SER A 15 6.28 -2.57 7.55
CA SER A 15 7.10 -3.07 8.65
C SER A 15 6.25 -3.99 9.53
N ILE A 16 6.79 -5.17 9.84
CA ILE A 16 6.17 -6.18 10.68
C ILE A 16 6.72 -6.06 12.10
N THR A 17 5.91 -6.42 13.11
CA THR A 17 6.28 -6.34 14.53
C THR A 17 7.48 -7.21 14.91
N ASP A 18 7.81 -8.23 14.10
CA ASP A 18 8.98 -9.09 14.29
C ASP A 18 10.26 -8.58 13.60
N GLY A 19 10.24 -7.35 13.08
CA GLY A 19 11.38 -6.71 12.44
C GLY A 19 11.54 -6.99 10.94
N ARG A 20 10.68 -7.82 10.34
CA ARG A 20 10.64 -7.99 8.89
C ARG A 20 10.06 -6.76 8.19
N GLN A 21 10.45 -6.57 6.93
CA GLN A 21 9.84 -5.59 6.03
C GLN A 21 9.30 -6.31 4.81
N ILE A 22 8.04 -6.07 4.45
CA ILE A 22 7.45 -6.56 3.22
C ILE A 22 7.26 -5.39 2.27
N LYS A 23 7.79 -5.50 1.06
CA LYS A 23 7.55 -4.53 -0.02
C LYS A 23 6.69 -5.19 -1.08
N GLY A 24 5.71 -4.49 -1.63
CA GLY A 24 4.84 -5.02 -2.69
C GLY A 24 3.82 -3.99 -3.15
N ILE A 25 2.94 -4.37 -4.07
CA ILE A 25 1.86 -3.52 -4.57
C ILE A 25 0.58 -3.87 -3.81
N LEU A 26 -0.10 -2.88 -3.23
CA LEU A 26 -1.37 -3.12 -2.54
C LEU A 26 -2.45 -3.53 -3.54
N ILE A 27 -3.02 -4.72 -3.40
CA ILE A 27 -4.11 -5.19 -4.26
C ILE A 27 -5.46 -5.08 -3.57
N ALA A 28 -5.52 -5.36 -2.27
CA ALA A 28 -6.76 -5.32 -1.52
C ALA A 28 -6.51 -5.01 -0.03
N LEU A 29 -7.53 -4.47 0.60
CA LEU A 29 -7.66 -4.28 2.04
C LEU A 29 -9.07 -4.73 2.43
N ASP A 30 -9.19 -5.53 3.49
CA ASP A 30 -10.48 -5.96 4.02
C ASP A 30 -10.99 -5.04 5.14
N ASP A 31 -12.19 -5.31 5.65
CA ASP A 31 -12.83 -4.50 6.71
C ASP A 31 -12.02 -4.52 8.02
N ASP A 32 -11.27 -5.60 8.25
CA ASP A 32 -10.36 -5.75 9.39
C ASP A 32 -8.99 -5.08 9.15
N CYS A 33 -8.83 -4.35 8.04
CA CYS A 33 -7.59 -3.73 7.59
C CYS A 33 -6.42 -4.70 7.41
N ASN A 34 -6.68 -5.97 7.14
CA ASN A 34 -5.68 -6.88 6.61
C ASN A 34 -5.38 -6.47 5.18
N ILE A 35 -4.13 -6.67 4.74
CA ILE A 35 -3.67 -6.23 3.43
C ILE A 35 -3.21 -7.40 2.58
N LEU A 36 -3.50 -7.32 1.29
CA LEU A 36 -3.00 -8.24 0.28
C LEU A 36 -2.02 -7.51 -0.63
N LEU A 37 -0.77 -7.98 -0.67
CA LEU A 37 0.28 -7.42 -1.51
C LEU A 37 0.64 -8.39 -2.63
N SER A 38 0.78 -7.88 -3.86
CA SER A 38 1.38 -8.59 -5.00
C SER A 38 2.83 -8.16 -5.24
N ASN A 39 3.54 -8.95 -6.04
CA ASN A 39 4.98 -8.82 -6.28
C ASN A 39 5.77 -8.63 -4.98
N ALA A 40 5.35 -9.34 -3.94
CA ALA A 40 5.82 -9.10 -2.59
C ALA A 40 7.23 -9.68 -2.37
N VAL A 41 8.09 -8.89 -1.72
CA VAL A 41 9.44 -9.25 -1.32
C VAL A 41 9.58 -9.01 0.19
N GLU A 42 9.96 -10.05 0.91
CA GLU A 42 10.35 -9.96 2.32
C GLU A 42 11.82 -9.55 2.42
N LEU A 43 12.11 -8.62 3.32
CA LEU A 43 13.44 -8.19 3.70
C LEU A 43 13.59 -8.37 5.21
N ARG A 44 14.70 -8.98 5.63
CA ARG A 44 15.05 -9.17 7.04
C ARG A 44 16.53 -8.93 7.25
N ASN A 45 16.89 -8.42 8.42
CA ASN A 45 18.29 -8.28 8.79
C ASN A 45 18.68 -9.45 9.69
N GLU A 46 19.58 -10.30 9.21
CA GLU A 46 20.14 -11.42 9.95
C GLU A 46 21.64 -11.16 10.16
N ASN A 47 22.04 -10.96 11.42
CA ASN A 47 23.43 -10.74 11.82
C ASN A 47 24.13 -9.61 11.04
N GLY A 48 23.43 -8.49 10.82
CA GLY A 48 23.96 -7.34 10.08
C GLY A 48 23.89 -7.46 8.57
N LYS A 49 23.39 -8.58 8.04
CA LYS A 49 23.21 -8.81 6.60
C LYS A 49 21.73 -8.76 6.23
N TRP A 50 21.41 -7.94 5.22
CA TRP A 50 20.08 -7.94 4.62
C TRP A 50 19.87 -9.18 3.76
N MET A 51 18.84 -9.94 4.09
CA MET A 51 18.37 -11.09 3.34
C MET A 51 17.04 -10.72 2.68
N SER A 52 16.83 -11.23 1.46
CA SER A 52 15.62 -10.98 0.68
C SER A 52 15.00 -12.28 0.19
N ARG A 53 13.68 -12.37 0.24
CA ARG A 53 12.92 -13.52 -0.26
C ARG A 53 11.70 -13.06 -1.05
N GLU A 54 11.52 -13.60 -2.25
CA GLU A 54 10.28 -13.40 -3.01
C GLU A 54 9.13 -14.20 -2.38
N LEU A 55 8.01 -13.52 -2.16
CA LEU A 55 6.75 -14.12 -1.69
C LEU A 55 5.68 -14.13 -2.78
N ARG A 56 5.83 -13.29 -3.82
CA ARG A 56 4.86 -13.06 -4.91
C ARG A 56 3.53 -12.48 -4.41
N LEU A 57 2.71 -13.25 -3.73
CA LEU A 57 1.43 -12.81 -3.17
C LEU A 57 1.41 -13.11 -1.68
N VAL A 58 1.11 -12.10 -0.86
CA VAL A 58 1.09 -12.25 0.59
C VAL A 58 -0.06 -11.50 1.23
N SER A 59 -0.75 -12.18 2.14
CA SER A 59 -1.72 -11.56 3.06
C SER A 59 -1.02 -11.27 4.39
N ILE A 60 -1.18 -10.04 4.89
CA ILE A 60 -0.58 -9.58 6.15
C ILE A 60 -1.72 -9.14 7.06
N ARG A 61 -1.75 -9.72 8.26
CA ARG A 61 -2.78 -9.41 9.25
C ARG A 61 -2.49 -8.08 9.93
N LYS A 62 -3.51 -7.24 10.13
CA LYS A 62 -3.39 -5.89 10.72
C LYS A 62 -2.55 -5.87 12.00
N PHE A 63 -2.79 -6.82 12.92
CA PHE A 63 -2.12 -6.84 14.22
C PHE A 63 -0.61 -7.12 14.15
N THR A 64 -0.11 -7.63 13.02
CA THR A 64 1.32 -7.86 12.79
C THR A 64 2.02 -6.64 12.19
N ILE A 65 1.28 -5.61 11.80
CA ILE A 65 1.80 -4.44 11.10
C ILE A 65 2.20 -3.38 12.14
N SER A 66 3.46 -2.97 12.11
CA SER A 66 3.96 -1.86 12.93
C SER A 66 3.96 -0.53 12.18
N LYS A 67 4.15 -0.55 10.85
CA LYS A 67 4.19 0.66 10.01
C LYS A 67 3.82 0.35 8.57
N ILE A 68 3.13 1.27 7.90
CA ILE A 68 2.90 1.25 6.44
C ILE A 68 3.43 2.56 5.87
N GLU A 69 4.20 2.47 4.79
CA GLU A 69 4.76 3.61 4.07
C GLU A 69 4.48 3.44 2.57
N ALA A 70 3.85 4.44 1.97
CA ALA A 70 3.79 4.59 0.52
C ALA A 70 4.93 5.51 0.06
N ASP A 71 5.45 5.28 -1.14
CA ASP A 71 6.43 6.21 -1.71
C ASP A 71 5.79 7.60 -1.91
N SER A 72 6.52 8.65 -1.54
CA SER A 72 5.99 10.02 -1.51
C SER A 72 5.66 10.54 -2.92
N SER A 73 6.38 10.08 -3.94
CA SER A 73 6.09 10.39 -5.34
C SER A 73 4.72 9.84 -5.77
N SER A 74 4.50 8.54 -5.50
CA SER A 74 3.27 7.82 -5.82
C SER A 74 2.07 8.35 -5.05
N TYR A 75 2.27 8.69 -3.77
CA TYR A 75 1.25 9.32 -2.94
C TYR A 75 0.81 10.69 -3.49
N ASN A 76 1.77 11.55 -3.84
CA ASN A 76 1.47 12.90 -4.33
C ASN A 76 0.71 12.89 -5.66
N ASP A 77 1.04 11.95 -6.55
CA ASP A 77 0.33 11.82 -7.83
C ASP A 77 -1.10 11.32 -7.65
N THR A 78 -1.32 10.40 -6.70
CA THR A 78 -2.67 9.96 -6.32
C THR A 78 -3.52 11.11 -5.80
N VAL A 79 -2.94 11.99 -4.96
CA VAL A 79 -3.63 13.18 -4.44
C VAL A 79 -4.02 14.12 -5.59
N LYS A 80 -3.10 14.41 -6.52
CA LYS A 80 -3.37 15.27 -7.69
C LYS A 80 -4.50 14.71 -8.56
N MET A 81 -4.46 13.41 -8.90
CA MET A 81 -5.48 12.77 -9.73
C MET A 81 -6.87 12.85 -9.10
N ARG A 82 -6.96 12.61 -7.78
CA ARG A 82 -8.23 12.69 -7.07
C ARG A 82 -8.81 14.11 -7.08
N ASP A 83 -7.97 15.11 -6.86
CA ASP A 83 -8.41 16.50 -6.80
C ASP A 83 -8.81 17.04 -8.20
N GLN A 84 -8.14 16.57 -9.26
CA GLN A 84 -8.56 16.83 -10.65
C GLN A 84 -9.92 16.20 -10.97
N ASN A 85 -10.15 14.93 -10.60
CA ASN A 85 -11.42 14.25 -10.83
C ASN A 85 -12.59 14.87 -10.06
N LYS A 86 -12.36 15.38 -8.84
CA LYS A 86 -13.37 16.16 -8.10
C LYS A 86 -13.73 17.47 -8.79
N THR A 87 -12.76 18.10 -9.43
CA THR A 87 -12.96 19.37 -10.15
C THR A 87 -13.67 19.13 -11.49
N ALA A 88 -13.39 18.01 -12.16
CA ALA A 88 -14.07 17.59 -13.38
C ALA A 88 -15.52 17.18 -13.13
N ASN A 89 -15.81 16.41 -12.07
CA ASN A 89 -17.18 15.99 -11.72
C ASN A 89 -18.07 17.15 -11.23
N LYS A 90 -17.50 18.28 -10.76
CA LYS A 90 -18.29 19.49 -10.51
C LYS A 90 -18.74 20.21 -11.78
N LYS A 91 -18.16 19.87 -12.95
CA LYS A 91 -18.48 20.49 -14.24
C LYS A 91 -19.24 19.56 -15.20
N GLY A 92 -19.42 18.29 -14.86
CA GLY A 92 -20.14 17.30 -15.67
C GLY A 92 -21.42 16.83 -14.98
N VAL A 93 -22.57 17.10 -15.60
CA VAL A 93 -23.84 16.45 -15.26
C VAL A 93 -23.68 14.94 -15.50
N VAL A 94 -23.94 14.12 -14.48
CA VAL A 94 -24.08 12.67 -14.63
C VAL A 94 -25.57 12.38 -14.73
N ILE A 95 -26.04 12.10 -15.95
CA ILE A 95 -27.32 11.42 -16.17
C ILE A 95 -27.02 9.92 -16.07
N ILE A 96 -27.79 9.24 -15.22
CA ILE A 96 -27.72 7.79 -14.96
C ILE A 96 -28.16 7.01 -16.20
#